data_AF-A0A354UUG6-F1
#
_entry.id   AF-A0A354UUG6-F1
#
_cell.length_a   1.000
_cell.length_b   1.000
_cell.length_c   1.000
_cell.angle_alpha   90.00
_cell.angle_beta   90.00
_cell.angle_gamma   90.00
#
_symmetry.space_group_name_H-M   'P 1'
#
loop_
_entity.id
_entity.type
_entity.pdbx_description
1 polymer ?
#
loop_
_entity_poly.entity_id
_entity_poly.type
_entity_poly.pdbx_seq_one_letter_code
_entity_poly.pdbx_strand_id
1 'polypeptide(L)'
;ICNGFQALIKLGLVPYGKIIDTDDTCPTLTFNTIGRHQSRIVRTRVASNKSPWLSLTNAGDVYSVPISHGEGKFLASETLVKHLAENGQIATQYVDLEDRPTMDAAFNPNGSVCAIEGITSPDGRVFGKMGHSERIGKALYRNVPGQYDIRMFEAAVKYFK
;
A
#
# COMPACT_ATOMS: atom_id res chain seq x y z
N ILE A 1 0.71 6.59 5.72
CA ILE A 1 1.91 6.32 4.88
C ILE A 1 3.04 5.82 5.77
N CYS A 2 3.75 4.76 5.36
CA CYS A 2 4.89 4.14 6.04
C CYS A 2 4.61 3.91 7.55
N ASN A 3 5.32 4.58 8.47
CA ASN A 3 5.07 4.45 9.91
C ASN A 3 3.63 4.77 10.32
N GLY A 4 2.99 5.75 9.67
CA GLY A 4 1.57 6.02 9.91
C GLY A 4 0.66 4.83 9.58
N PHE A 5 1.03 3.99 8.59
CA PHE A 5 0.29 2.76 8.33
C PHE A 5 0.53 1.72 9.44
N GLN A 6 1.77 1.57 9.92
CA GLN A 6 2.10 0.69 11.06
C GLN A 6 1.32 1.04 12.33
N ALA A 7 1.12 2.33 12.60
CA ALA A 7 0.30 2.77 13.71
C ALA A 7 -1.19 2.44 13.49
N LEU A 8 -1.75 2.85 12.34
CA LEU A 8 -3.19 2.71 12.09
C LEU A 8 -3.65 1.25 11.94
N ILE A 9 -2.79 0.36 11.44
CA ILE A 9 -3.13 -1.08 11.33
C ILE A 9 -3.21 -1.72 12.72
N LYS A 10 -2.30 -1.37 13.63
CA LYS A 10 -2.29 -1.83 15.04
C LYS A 10 -3.43 -1.28 15.87
N LEU A 11 -4.08 -0.21 15.41
CA LEU A 11 -5.30 0.30 16.03
C LEU A 11 -6.56 -0.36 15.48
N GLY A 12 -6.47 -1.16 14.40
CA GLY A 12 -7.63 -1.72 13.71
C GLY A 12 -8.35 -0.76 12.75
N LEU A 13 -7.94 0.52 12.70
CA LEU A 13 -8.60 1.54 11.87
C LEU A 13 -8.52 1.23 10.38
N VAL A 14 -7.38 0.73 9.88
CA VAL A 14 -7.24 0.39 8.46
C VAL A 14 -7.91 -0.94 8.10
N PRO A 15 -7.75 -2.06 8.82
CA PRO A 15 -8.41 -3.30 8.43
C PRO A 15 -9.93 -3.31 8.71
N TYR A 16 -10.36 -2.66 9.80
CA TYR A 16 -11.73 -2.81 10.33
C TYR A 16 -12.54 -1.51 10.41
N GLY A 17 -11.92 -0.34 10.19
CA GLY A 17 -12.62 0.96 10.23
C GLY A 17 -12.97 1.45 11.64
N LYS A 18 -12.55 0.74 12.69
CA LYS A 18 -12.81 1.10 14.09
C LYS A 18 -11.61 0.70 14.96
N ILE A 19 -11.51 1.35 16.12
CA ILE A 19 -10.51 0.97 17.12
C ILE A 19 -10.93 -0.37 17.71
N ILE A 20 -10.02 -1.34 17.74
CA ILE A 20 -10.23 -2.64 18.38
C ILE A 20 -9.01 -3.01 19.22
N ASP A 21 -9.22 -3.89 20.19
CA ASP A 21 -8.11 -4.61 20.81
C ASP A 21 -7.55 -5.62 19.81
N THR A 22 -6.25 -5.58 19.60
CA THR A 22 -5.57 -6.48 18.66
C THR A 22 -5.14 -7.78 19.33
N ASP A 23 -5.32 -8.88 18.63
CA ASP A 23 -4.78 -10.20 18.98
C ASP A 23 -3.79 -10.70 17.90
N ASP A 24 -3.35 -11.95 18.03
CA ASP A 24 -2.43 -12.61 17.11
C ASP A 24 -3.03 -12.95 15.74
N THR A 25 -4.34 -12.79 15.56
CA THR A 25 -5.04 -13.01 14.29
C THR A 25 -5.14 -11.73 13.45
N CYS A 26 -4.91 -10.57 14.06
CA CYS A 26 -4.97 -9.28 13.38
C CYS A 26 -3.83 -9.11 12.35
N PRO A 27 -4.09 -8.44 11.22
CA PRO A 27 -3.05 -8.19 10.23
C PRO A 27 -2.03 -7.21 10.79
N THR A 28 -0.78 -7.33 10.37
CA THR A 28 0.30 -6.48 10.88
C THR A 28 1.34 -6.16 9.81
N LEU A 29 2.20 -5.20 10.13
CA LEU A 29 3.42 -4.90 9.40
C LEU A 29 4.60 -5.28 10.27
N THR A 30 5.47 -6.14 9.73
CA THR A 30 6.64 -6.67 10.44
C THR A 30 7.91 -6.54 9.60
N PHE A 31 9.03 -7.02 10.12
CA PHE A 31 10.33 -7.03 9.46
C PHE A 31 10.23 -7.54 8.02
N ASN A 32 10.88 -6.82 7.11
CA ASN A 32 11.06 -7.27 5.73
C ASN A 32 11.66 -8.69 5.73
N THR A 33 11.30 -9.54 4.78
CA THR A 33 11.81 -10.94 4.71
C THR A 33 13.35 -11.03 4.74
N ILE A 34 14.06 -10.07 4.16
CA ILE A 34 15.53 -10.03 4.17
C ILE A 34 16.15 -9.54 5.50
N GLY A 35 15.33 -9.14 6.48
CA GLY A 35 15.78 -8.63 7.78
C GLY A 35 16.52 -7.28 7.74
N ARG A 36 16.42 -6.52 6.65
CA ARG A 36 17.14 -5.26 6.44
C ARG A 36 16.23 -4.14 5.92
N HIS A 37 16.66 -2.90 6.19
CA HIS A 37 16.04 -1.72 5.61
C HIS A 37 16.17 -1.72 4.08
N GLN A 38 15.09 -1.35 3.39
CA GLN A 38 15.02 -1.20 1.94
C GLN A 38 14.73 0.27 1.60
N SER A 39 15.63 0.88 0.82
CA SER A 39 15.48 2.23 0.29
C SER A 39 15.68 2.19 -1.23
N ARG A 40 14.59 2.29 -1.99
CA ARG A 40 14.61 2.21 -3.46
C ARG A 40 13.31 2.76 -4.04
N ILE A 41 13.23 2.83 -5.36
CA ILE A 41 11.99 3.07 -6.09
C ILE A 41 11.45 1.71 -6.52
N VAL A 42 10.16 1.47 -6.29
CA VAL A 42 9.46 0.25 -6.69
C VAL A 42 8.26 0.60 -7.56
N ARG A 43 7.66 -0.41 -8.18
CA ARG A 43 6.43 -0.25 -8.95
C ARG A 43 5.27 -0.80 -8.14
N THR A 44 4.19 -0.04 -8.04
CA THR A 44 2.94 -0.50 -7.43
C THR A 44 1.77 -0.27 -8.36
N ARG A 45 0.91 -1.26 -8.52
CA ARG A 45 -0.37 -1.09 -9.20
C ARG A 45 -1.49 -0.71 -8.24
N VAL A 46 -2.49 -0.01 -8.74
CA VAL A 46 -3.79 0.17 -8.08
C VAL A 46 -4.60 -1.12 -8.29
N ALA A 47 -4.82 -1.87 -7.21
CA ALA A 47 -5.64 -3.07 -7.23
C ALA A 47 -7.14 -2.76 -7.08
N SER A 48 -7.46 -1.70 -6.34
CA SER A 48 -8.83 -1.21 -6.12
C SER A 48 -8.82 0.31 -5.98
N ASN A 49 -9.73 0.98 -6.68
CA ASN A 49 -9.94 2.43 -6.60
C ASN A 49 -11.24 2.81 -5.86
N LYS A 50 -11.83 1.88 -5.09
CA LYS A 50 -13.06 2.13 -4.29
C LYS A 50 -12.89 3.21 -3.22
N SER A 51 -11.66 3.44 -2.77
CA SER A 51 -11.35 4.45 -1.77
C SER A 51 -11.38 5.86 -2.37
N PRO A 52 -11.94 6.86 -1.66
CA PRO A 52 -11.87 8.25 -2.09
C PRO A 52 -10.45 8.75 -2.37
N TRP A 53 -9.45 8.21 -1.66
CA TRP A 53 -8.03 8.51 -1.85
C TRP A 53 -7.50 8.09 -3.22
N LEU A 54 -8.17 7.17 -3.91
CA LEU A 54 -7.75 6.61 -5.21
C LEU A 54 -8.77 6.89 -6.32
N SER A 55 -9.78 7.74 -6.07
CA SER A 55 -10.88 8.03 -7.00
C SER A 55 -10.46 8.68 -8.33
N LEU A 56 -9.24 9.22 -8.42
CA LEU A 56 -8.66 9.78 -9.65
C LEU A 56 -7.73 8.81 -10.38
N THR A 57 -7.78 7.53 -10.03
CA THR A 57 -7.00 6.44 -10.63
C THR A 57 -7.93 5.34 -11.15
N ASN A 58 -7.43 4.48 -12.03
CA ASN A 58 -8.12 3.27 -12.47
C ASN A 58 -7.45 2.02 -11.88
N ALA A 59 -8.25 0.97 -11.68
CA ALA A 59 -7.69 -0.34 -11.37
C ALA A 59 -6.76 -0.79 -12.52
N GLY A 60 -5.56 -1.22 -12.17
CA GLY A 60 -4.51 -1.57 -13.12
C GLY A 60 -3.47 -0.47 -13.37
N ASP A 61 -3.75 0.80 -13.03
CA ASP A 61 -2.75 1.87 -13.17
C ASP A 61 -1.49 1.55 -12.35
N VAL A 62 -0.31 1.80 -12.92
CA VAL A 62 0.99 1.51 -12.29
C VAL A 62 1.76 2.79 -12.03
N TYR A 63 2.27 2.90 -10.80
CA TYR A 63 3.03 4.05 -10.33
C TYR A 63 4.40 3.62 -9.81
N SER A 64 5.41 4.45 -10.08
CA SER A 64 6.71 4.39 -9.44
C SER A 64 6.61 5.07 -8.08
N VAL A 65 6.97 4.35 -7.01
CA VAL A 65 6.80 4.83 -5.64
C VAL A 65 8.11 4.65 -4.85
N PRO A 66 8.63 5.70 -4.20
CA PRO A 66 9.76 5.57 -3.28
C PRO A 66 9.37 4.76 -2.04
N ILE A 67 10.26 3.89 -1.56
CA ILE A 67 10.12 3.19 -0.29
C ILE A 67 11.31 3.47 0.62
N SER A 68 11.10 3.42 1.92
CA SER A 68 12.14 3.53 2.94
C SER A 68 11.66 2.88 4.24
N HIS A 69 11.80 1.56 4.38
CA HIS A 69 11.34 0.83 5.56
C HIS A 69 12.15 -0.43 5.85
N GLY A 70 12.30 -0.76 7.13
CA GLY A 70 12.79 -2.06 7.61
C GLY A 70 11.66 -3.03 8.01
N GLU A 71 10.47 -2.49 8.28
CA GLU A 71 9.31 -3.22 8.82
C GLU A 71 8.05 -2.98 7.95
N GLY A 72 8.15 -3.28 6.66
CA GLY A 72 7.06 -3.04 5.71
C GLY A 72 6.28 -4.29 5.30
N LYS A 73 6.62 -5.46 5.83
CA LYS A 73 6.02 -6.73 5.38
C LYS A 73 4.60 -6.86 5.92
N PHE A 74 3.62 -6.80 5.04
CA PHE A 74 2.23 -7.10 5.37
C PHE A 74 2.03 -8.59 5.58
N LEU A 75 1.52 -8.96 6.75
CA LEU A 75 1.23 -10.33 7.16
C LEU A 75 -0.23 -10.42 7.63
N ALA A 76 -0.94 -11.42 7.15
CA ALA A 76 -2.33 -11.72 7.48
C ALA A 76 -2.62 -13.19 7.19
N SER A 77 -3.66 -13.75 7.81
CA SER A 77 -4.16 -15.08 7.47
C SER A 77 -4.73 -15.11 6.05
N GLU A 78 -4.73 -16.28 5.41
CA GLU A 78 -5.31 -16.44 4.07
C GLU A 78 -6.80 -16.07 4.04
N THR A 79 -7.54 -16.41 5.09
CA THR A 79 -8.96 -16.06 5.24
C THR A 79 -9.17 -14.56 5.27
N LEU A 80 -8.35 -13.82 6.02
CA LEU A 80 -8.42 -12.37 6.07
C LEU A 80 -8.02 -11.73 4.74
N VAL A 81 -6.97 -12.24 4.08
CA VAL A 81 -6.56 -11.74 2.76
C VAL A 81 -7.68 -11.90 1.73
N LYS A 82 -8.36 -13.06 1.71
CA LYS A 82 -9.53 -13.28 0.84
C LYS A 82 -10.65 -12.28 1.14
N HIS A 83 -10.98 -12.09 2.42
CA HIS A 83 -11.99 -11.12 2.83
C HIS A 83 -11.64 -9.67 2.39
N LEU A 84 -10.39 -9.24 2.59
CA LEU A 84 -9.91 -7.94 2.14
C LEU A 84 -9.99 -7.81 0.61
N ALA A 85 -9.69 -8.87 -0.14
CA ALA A 85 -9.78 -8.89 -1.60
C ALA A 85 -11.23 -8.77 -2.09
N GLU A 86 -12.15 -9.56 -1.53
CA GLU A 86 -13.59 -9.55 -1.85
C GLU A 86 -14.22 -8.17 -1.58
N ASN A 87 -13.85 -7.54 -0.48
CA ASN A 87 -14.31 -6.20 -0.14
C ASN A 87 -13.67 -5.12 -1.05
N GLY A 88 -12.59 -5.43 -1.75
CA GLY A 88 -11.79 -4.46 -2.51
C GLY A 88 -10.98 -3.53 -1.61
N GLN A 89 -10.61 -4.00 -0.41
CA GLN A 89 -9.75 -3.29 0.55
C GLN A 89 -8.27 -3.45 0.23
N ILE A 90 -7.87 -4.41 -0.62
CA ILE A 90 -6.51 -4.44 -1.18
C ILE A 90 -6.41 -3.31 -2.20
N ALA A 91 -5.78 -2.22 -1.80
CA ALA A 91 -5.76 -0.98 -2.56
C ALA A 91 -4.60 -0.93 -3.55
N THR A 92 -3.40 -1.33 -3.11
CA THR A 92 -2.18 -1.29 -3.93
C THR A 92 -1.31 -2.51 -3.71
N GLN A 93 -0.65 -2.96 -4.79
CA GLN A 93 0.22 -4.14 -4.77
C GLN A 93 1.56 -3.86 -5.47
N TYR A 94 2.66 -4.43 -4.97
CA TYR A 94 3.95 -4.45 -5.67
C TYR A 94 3.84 -5.27 -6.96
N VAL A 95 4.45 -4.81 -8.05
CA VAL A 95 4.39 -5.47 -9.37
C VAL A 95 5.75 -5.64 -10.04
N ASP A 96 5.85 -6.65 -10.89
CA ASP A 96 6.99 -6.91 -11.78
C ASP A 96 7.06 -5.89 -12.93
N LEU A 97 7.90 -6.15 -13.93
CA LEU A 97 8.04 -5.31 -15.12
C LEU A 97 6.88 -5.47 -16.11
N GLU A 98 6.09 -6.53 -15.99
CA GLU A 98 4.88 -6.78 -16.79
C GLU A 98 3.60 -6.35 -16.06
N ASP A 99 3.73 -5.53 -15.01
CA ASP A 99 2.61 -4.95 -14.25
C ASP A 99 1.79 -5.97 -13.44
N ARG A 100 2.34 -7.17 -13.23
CA ARG A 100 1.67 -8.25 -12.48
C ARG A 100 2.17 -8.27 -11.03
N PRO A 101 1.27 -8.50 -10.05
CA PRO A 101 1.68 -8.73 -8.67
C PRO A 101 2.61 -9.91 -8.59
N THR A 102 3.66 -9.75 -7.83
CA THR A 102 4.69 -10.79 -7.74
C THR A 102 5.20 -10.94 -6.32
N MET A 103 5.56 -12.18 -5.99
CA MET A 103 6.25 -12.51 -4.76
C MET A 103 7.77 -12.53 -4.94
N ASP A 104 8.27 -12.24 -6.15
CA ASP A 104 9.69 -12.08 -6.41
C ASP A 104 10.25 -10.89 -5.59
N ALA A 105 11.27 -11.17 -4.78
CA ALA A 105 11.92 -10.20 -3.91
C ALA A 105 12.56 -9.03 -4.68
N ALA A 106 12.88 -9.21 -5.96
CA ALA A 106 13.36 -8.14 -6.83
C ALA A 106 12.35 -6.98 -6.92
N PHE A 107 11.05 -7.28 -6.89
CA PHE A 107 9.97 -6.31 -7.07
C PHE A 107 9.09 -6.14 -5.81
N ASN A 108 8.96 -7.18 -4.99
CA ASN A 108 8.33 -7.15 -3.67
C ASN A 108 9.40 -7.02 -2.56
N PRO A 109 9.77 -5.79 -2.16
CA PRO A 109 10.94 -5.49 -1.33
C PRO A 109 10.89 -6.07 0.09
N ASN A 110 9.68 -6.32 0.61
CA ASN A 110 9.47 -6.71 1.99
C ASN A 110 8.91 -8.13 2.11
N GLY A 111 8.49 -8.75 1.00
CA GLY A 111 7.88 -10.07 0.98
C GLY A 111 6.47 -10.08 1.55
N SER A 112 5.72 -8.98 1.39
CA SER A 112 4.33 -8.89 1.80
C SER A 112 3.46 -9.93 1.09
N VAL A 113 2.56 -10.57 1.83
CA VAL A 113 1.68 -11.62 1.28
C VAL A 113 0.83 -11.06 0.14
N CYS A 114 0.63 -11.84 -0.93
CA CYS A 114 -0.09 -11.41 -2.13
C CYS A 114 0.40 -10.08 -2.73
N ALA A 115 1.69 -9.76 -2.52
CA ALA A 115 2.30 -8.49 -2.89
C ALA A 115 1.58 -7.24 -2.35
N ILE A 116 0.80 -7.37 -1.27
CA ILE A 116 0.02 -6.27 -0.70
C ILE A 116 0.96 -5.18 -0.21
N GLU A 117 0.75 -3.96 -0.68
CA GLU A 117 1.57 -2.81 -0.31
C GLU A 117 0.75 -1.76 0.45
N GLY A 118 -0.55 -1.68 0.18
CA GLY A 118 -1.49 -0.82 0.89
C GLY A 118 -2.90 -1.40 0.89
N ILE A 119 -3.63 -1.11 1.97
CA ILE A 119 -5.02 -1.51 2.18
C ILE A 119 -5.85 -0.32 2.68
N THR A 120 -7.18 -0.42 2.58
CA THR A 120 -8.11 0.58 3.08
C THR A 120 -9.07 0.03 4.14
N SER A 121 -9.67 0.93 4.93
CA SER A 121 -10.84 0.61 5.76
C SER A 121 -11.99 0.05 4.91
N PRO A 122 -12.94 -0.68 5.52
CA PRO A 122 -14.11 -1.20 4.80
C PRO A 122 -14.93 -0.11 4.10
N ASP A 123 -14.97 1.10 4.66
CA ASP A 123 -15.63 2.27 4.07
C ASP A 123 -14.72 3.07 3.12
N GLY A 124 -13.47 2.65 2.94
CA GLY A 124 -12.47 3.28 2.07
C GLY A 124 -11.87 4.58 2.61
N ARG A 125 -12.35 5.13 3.73
CA ARG A 125 -11.96 6.47 4.21
C ARG A 125 -10.58 6.53 4.86
N VAL A 126 -10.08 5.42 5.40
CA VAL A 126 -8.73 5.32 5.94
C VAL A 126 -7.87 4.53 4.96
N PHE A 127 -6.77 5.12 4.51
CA PHE A 127 -5.84 4.46 3.57
C PHE A 127 -4.46 4.27 4.21
N GLY A 128 -4.06 3.01 4.35
CA GLY A 128 -2.74 2.59 4.79
C GLY A 128 -1.89 2.15 3.61
N LYS A 129 -0.68 2.71 3.47
CA LYS A 129 0.26 2.41 2.39
C LYS A 129 1.70 2.49 2.88
N MET A 130 2.57 1.58 2.46
CA MET A 130 4.00 1.61 2.83
C MET A 130 4.85 2.55 1.97
N GLY A 131 4.56 2.63 0.68
CA GLY A 131 5.22 3.51 -0.27
C GLY A 131 4.91 4.97 -0.04
N HIS A 132 5.93 5.80 -0.22
CA HIS A 132 5.90 7.22 0.02
C HIS A 132 5.44 8.00 -1.22
N SER A 133 4.15 7.90 -1.55
CA SER A 133 3.53 8.65 -2.66
C SER A 133 3.58 10.18 -2.46
N GLU A 134 3.87 10.65 -1.24
CA GLU A 134 4.10 12.07 -0.92
C GLU A 134 5.52 12.54 -1.20
N ARG A 135 6.50 11.63 -1.29
CA ARG A 135 7.91 11.97 -1.58
C ARG A 135 8.11 12.19 -3.07
N ILE A 136 7.39 13.15 -3.64
CA ILE A 136 7.48 13.53 -5.04
C ILE A 136 7.74 15.03 -5.15
N GLY A 137 8.42 15.44 -6.22
CA GLY A 137 8.75 16.84 -6.41
C GLY A 137 9.30 17.11 -7.80
N LYS A 138 9.32 18.39 -8.19
CA LYS A 138 9.84 18.81 -9.49
C LYS A 138 11.29 18.34 -9.64
N ALA A 139 11.55 17.57 -10.70
CA ALA A 139 12.88 17.07 -11.05
C ALA A 139 13.58 16.16 -10.01
N LEU A 140 12.84 15.55 -9.06
CA LEU A 140 13.42 14.72 -7.98
C LEU A 140 13.98 13.37 -8.47
N TYR A 141 13.29 12.70 -9.40
CA TYR A 141 13.64 11.35 -9.89
C TYR A 141 13.95 11.30 -11.39
N ARG A 142 14.59 12.34 -11.95
CA ARG A 142 14.83 12.46 -13.40
C ARG A 142 15.50 11.25 -14.06
N ASN A 143 16.28 10.49 -13.29
CA ASN A 143 17.08 9.36 -13.79
C ASN A 143 16.32 8.02 -13.72
N VAL A 144 15.13 8.00 -13.10
CA VAL A 144 14.28 6.83 -12.99
C VAL A 144 12.94 7.20 -13.63
N PRO A 145 12.69 6.81 -14.89
CA PRO A 145 11.42 7.09 -15.53
C PRO A 145 10.25 6.44 -14.79
N GLY A 146 9.09 7.09 -14.84
CA GLY A 146 7.86 6.53 -14.28
C GLY A 146 6.83 7.59 -13.96
N GLN A 147 5.61 7.14 -13.67
CA GLN A 147 4.54 7.99 -13.15
C GLN A 147 4.58 7.95 -11.62
N TYR A 148 4.84 9.08 -10.98
CA TYR A 148 5.02 9.16 -9.53
C TYR A 148 3.80 9.71 -8.79
N ASP A 149 3.00 10.54 -9.47
CA ASP A 149 1.84 11.19 -8.87
C ASP A 149 0.59 10.34 -9.05
N ILE A 150 0.18 9.69 -7.95
CA ILE A 150 -1.08 8.94 -7.84
C ILE A 150 -2.29 9.85 -7.57
N ARG A 151 -2.06 11.16 -7.44
CA ARG A 151 -3.08 12.21 -7.22
C ARG A 151 -3.94 11.99 -5.96
N MET A 152 -3.44 11.25 -4.97
CA MET A 152 -4.24 10.86 -3.81
C MET A 152 -4.72 12.05 -2.97
N PHE A 153 -3.92 13.11 -2.87
CA PHE A 153 -4.28 14.31 -2.13
C PHE A 153 -5.33 15.14 -2.87
N GLU A 154 -5.21 15.23 -4.20
CA GLU A 154 -6.24 15.88 -5.04
C GLU A 154 -7.57 15.12 -4.95
N ALA A 155 -7.51 13.78 -5.01
CA ALA A 155 -8.66 12.90 -4.86
C ALA A 155 -9.35 13.09 -3.50
N ALA A 156 -8.58 13.14 -2.41
CA ALA A 156 -9.11 13.41 -1.08
C ALA A 156 -9.78 14.78 -0.97
N VAL A 157 -9.19 15.84 -1.54
CA VAL A 157 -9.80 17.19 -1.56
C VAL A 157 -11.13 17.18 -2.30
N LYS A 158 -11.22 16.47 -3.44
CA LYS A 158 -12.46 16.37 -4.21
C LYS A 158 -13.58 15.64 -3.48
N TYR A 159 -13.25 14.67 -2.62
CA TYR A 159 -14.25 13.93 -1.85
C TYR A 159 -15.03 14.79 -0.85
N PHE A 160 -14.41 15.85 -0.32
CA PHE A 160 -15.03 16.76 0.65
C PHE A 160 -15.71 18.00 0.04
N LYS A 161 -15.61 18.17 -1.28
CA LYS A 161 -16.28 19.26 -2.01
C LYS A 161 -17.64 18.79 -2.51
#